data_AF-A0A317J9E5-F1
#
_entry.id   AF-A0A317J9E5-F1
#
_cell.length_a   1.000
_cell.length_b   1.000
_cell.length_c   1.000
_cell.angle_alpha   90.00
_cell.angle_beta   90.00
_cell.angle_gamma   90.00
#
_symmetry.space_group_name_H-M   'P 1'
#
loop_
_entity.id
_entity.type
_entity.pdbx_description
1 polymer ?
#
loop_
_entity_poly.entity_id
_entity_poly.type
_entity_poly.pdbx_seq_one_letter_code
_entity_poly.pdbx_strand_id
1 'polypeptide(L)' 'MDKENRFSVKVILEVKKPPRSPRFSGQPGSLDLARVLLVHGELAPRLALRTILQAGGYSVDVAASPAEAL' A
#
# COMPACT_ATOMS: atom_id res chain seq x y z
N MET A 1 13.68 17.54 22.31
CA MET A 1 13.75 16.08 22.49
C MET A 1 12.94 15.49 21.37
N ASP A 2 13.56 15.43 20.20
CA ASP A 2 12.90 15.25 18.92
C ASP A 2 13.06 13.77 18.56
N LYS A 3 12.00 12.99 18.77
CA LYS A 3 11.99 11.57 18.43
C LYS A 3 11.97 11.45 16.91
N GLU A 4 13.11 11.14 16.32
CA GLU A 4 13.23 10.70 14.93
C GLU A 4 12.32 9.47 14.72
N ASN A 5 11.17 9.70 14.08
CA ASN A 5 10.19 8.65 13.82
C ASN A 5 10.62 7.89 12.55
N ARG A 6 11.49 6.90 12.73
CA ARG A 6 12.03 6.10 11.63
C ARG A 6 11.01 5.04 11.21
N PHE A 7 10.33 5.27 10.09
CA PHE A 7 9.37 4.31 9.54
C PHE A 7 10.09 3.25 8.69
N SER A 8 9.87 1.97 8.99
CA SER A 8 10.40 0.85 8.21
C SER A 8 9.24 0.16 7.48
N VAL A 9 9.23 0.26 6.14
CA VAL A 9 8.27 -0.46 5.29
C VAL A 9 8.98 -1.68 4.72
N LYS A 10 8.55 -2.88 5.09
CA LYS A 10 9.10 -4.15 4.58
C LYS A 10 8.19 -4.67 3.48
N VAL A 11 8.61 -4.51 2.23
CA VAL A 11 7.90 -5.06 1.07
C VAL A 11 8.40 -6.49 0.83
N ILE A 12 7.52 -7.48 1.05
CA ILE A 12 7.82 -8.89 0.76
C ILE A 12 7.28 -9.19 -0.65
N LEU A 13 8.17 -9.24 -1.63
CA LEU A 13 7.86 -9.66 -3.00
C LEU A 13 8.10 -11.17 -3.09
N GLU A 14 7.10 -11.98 -2.77
CA GLU A 14 7.15 -13.41 -3.07
C GLU A 14 6.73 -13.62 -4.53
N VAL A 15 7.70 -13.87 -5.42
CA VAL A 15 7.42 -14.15 -6.85
C VAL A 15 6.86 -15.56 -6.98
N LYS A 16 5.56 -15.70 -6.78
CA LYS A 16 4.81 -16.90 -7.19
C LYS A 16 4.41 -16.70 -8.66
N LYS A 17 4.82 -17.64 -9.52
CA LYS A 17 4.57 -17.69 -10.98
C LYS A 17 3.28 -16.94 -11.37
N PRO A 18 3.33 -15.92 -12.25
CA PRO A 18 2.22 -14.99 -12.40
C PRO A 18 0.99 -15.70 -12.94
N PRO A 19 -0.19 -15.58 -12.28
CA PRO A 19 -1.43 -15.90 -12.94
C PRO A 19 -1.63 -14.91 -14.10
N ARG A 20 -2.12 -15.47 -15.20
CA ARG A 20 -2.35 -14.82 -16.50
C ARG A 20 -2.92 -13.40 -16.36
N SER A 21 -2.19 -12.44 -16.94
CA SER A 21 -2.59 -11.10 -17.40
C SER A 21 -3.40 -10.23 -16.41
N PRO A 22 -2.97 -8.98 -16.13
CA PRO A 22 -3.77 -8.06 -15.33
C PRO A 22 -5.14 -7.87 -16.00
N ARG A 23 -6.20 -8.25 -15.30
CA ARG A 23 -7.56 -7.86 -15.66
C ARG A 23 -7.68 -6.39 -15.29
N PHE A 24 -7.47 -5.53 -16.27
CA PHE A 24 -7.74 -4.10 -16.18
C PHE A 24 -9.24 -3.89 -15.89
N SER A 25 -9.62 -3.81 -14.62
CA SER A 25 -10.90 -3.20 -14.23
C SER A 25 -10.72 -1.70 -14.40
N GLY A 26 -11.14 -1.20 -15.56
CA GLY A 26 -10.90 0.17 -16.03
C GLY A 26 -11.47 1.26 -15.13
N GLN A 27 -10.65 1.77 -14.21
CA GLN A 27 -10.71 3.17 -13.81
C GLN A 27 -9.60 3.94 -14.54
N PRO A 28 -9.95 5.00 -15.30
CA PRO A 28 -8.97 5.80 -16.03
C PRO A 28 -8.21 6.68 -15.02
N GLY A 29 -7.08 6.20 -14.51
CA GLY A 29 -6.21 7.03 -13.66
C GLY A 29 -5.13 6.31 -12.85
N SER A 30 -5.26 5.01 -12.58
CA SER A 30 -4.26 4.26 -11.82
C SER A 30 -3.58 3.24 -12.71
N LEU A 31 -2.28 3.40 -12.98
CA LEU A 31 -1.45 2.29 -13.46
C LEU A 31 -1.55 1.19 -12.40
N ASP A 32 -2.32 0.12 -12.63
CA ASP A 32 -2.51 -0.97 -11.66
C ASP A 32 -1.21 -1.77 -11.48
N LEU A 33 -0.25 -1.17 -10.76
CA LEU A 33 1.10 -1.69 -10.59
C LEU A 33 1.09 -2.89 -9.63
N ALA A 34 0.51 -2.70 -8.45
CA ALA A 34 0.36 -3.73 -7.43
C ALA A 34 -0.67 -3.32 -6.37
N ARG A 35 -1.15 -4.30 -5.61
CA ARG A 35 -1.95 -4.08 -4.39
C ARG A 35 -1.03 -3.97 -3.17
N VAL A 36 -1.24 -2.95 -2.35
CA VAL A 36 -0.46 -2.64 -1.16
C VAL A 36 -1.38 -2.60 0.06
N LEU A 37 -1.04 -3.35 1.11
CA LEU A 37 -1.71 -3.26 2.40
C LEU A 37 -0.91 -2.33 3.33
N LEU A 38 -1.46 -1.15 3.58
CA LEU A 38 -0.85 -0.13 4.43
C LEU A 38 -1.35 -0.29 5.87
N VAL A 39 -0.45 -0.67 6.77
CA VAL A 39 -0.74 -0.81 8.21
C VAL A 39 -0.05 0.31 8.97
N HIS A 40 -0.83 1.19 9.59
CA HIS A 40 -0.28 2.30 10.37
C HIS A 40 -1.23 2.76 11.48
N GLY A 41 -0.76 2.83 12.73
CA GLY A 41 -1.58 3.20 13.90
C GLY A 41 -2.19 4.60 13.80
N GLU A 42 -1.38 5.59 13.43
CA GLU A 42 -1.84 6.98 13.31
C GLU A 42 -2.53 7.30 11.99
N LEU A 43 -3.56 8.16 12.03
CA LEU A 43 -4.38 8.54 10.87
C LEU A 43 -3.64 9.45 9.88
N ALA A 44 -2.94 10.48 10.34
CA ALA A 44 -2.32 11.47 9.45
C ALA A 44 -1.22 10.84 8.55
N PRO A 45 -0.28 10.03 9.07
CA PRO A 45 0.72 9.36 8.24
C PRO A 45 0.09 8.36 7.26
N ARG A 46 -0.96 7.67 7.69
CA ARG A 46 -1.71 6.70 6.88
C ARG A 46 -2.35 7.37 5.66
N LEU A 47 -2.97 8.53 5.85
CA LEU A 47 -3.56 9.30 4.74
C LEU A 47 -2.49 9.82 3.78
N ALA A 48 -1.37 10.33 4.30
CA ALA A 48 -0.27 10.80 3.47
C ALA A 48 0.29 9.67 2.59
N LEU A 49 0.58 8.51 3.18
CA LEU A 49 1.10 7.34 2.47
C LEU A 49 0.09 6.78 1.46
N ARG A 50 -1.19 6.71 1.82
CA ARG A 50 -2.25 6.31 0.88
C ARG A 50 -2.27 7.22 -0.35
N THR A 51 -2.24 8.54 -0.15
CA THR A 51 -2.27 9.51 -1.25
C THR A 51 -1.08 9.34 -2.19
N ILE A 52 0.13 9.20 -1.64
CA ILE A 52 1.35 9.01 -2.44
C ILE A 52 1.28 7.71 -3.25
N LEU A 53 0.89 6.60 -2.60
CA LEU A 53 0.80 5.30 -3.25
C LEU A 53 -0.27 5.26 -4.34
N GLN A 54 -1.45 5.83 -4.07
CA GLN A 54 -2.52 5.92 -5.06
C GLN A 54 -2.13 6.82 -6.24
N ALA A 55 -1.48 7.95 -5.99
CA ALA A 55 -0.93 8.81 -7.04
C ALA A 55 0.16 8.10 -7.88
N GLY A 56 0.89 7.16 -7.27
CA GLY A 56 1.82 6.27 -7.95
C GLY A 56 1.17 5.13 -8.74
N GLY A 57 -0.15 5.00 -8.73
CA GLY A 57 -0.90 3.93 -9.39
C GLY A 57 -1.15 2.68 -8.54
N TYR A 58 -0.61 2.61 -7.32
CA TYR A 58 -0.85 1.46 -6.45
C TYR A 58 -2.30 1.43 -5.95
N SER A 59 -2.90 0.25 -5.97
CA SER A 59 -4.16 -0.02 -5.27
C SER A 59 -3.83 -0.22 -3.79
N VAL A 60 -4.44 0.57 -2.89
CA VAL A 60 -4.06 0.58 -1.46
C VAL A 60 -5.24 0.18 -0.58
N ASP A 61 -5.08 -0.92 0.14
CA ASP A 61 -5.91 -1.32 1.28
C ASP A 61 -5.28 -0.81 2.58
N VAL A 62 -6.08 -0.54 3.60
CA VAL A 62 -5.64 0.19 4.79
C VAL A 62 -6.11 -0.49 6.07
N ALA A 63 -5.21 -0.65 7.04
CA ALA A 63 -5.51 -1.19 8.37
C ALA A 63 -4.88 -0.32 9.47
N ALA A 64 -5.55 -0.24 10.63
CA ALA A 64 -5.00 0.47 11.79
C ALA A 64 -4.00 -0.39 12.57
N SER A 65 -4.13 -1.71 12.47
CA SER A 65 -3.28 -2.66 13.17
C SER A 65 -2.94 -3.86 12.29
N PRO A 66 -1.86 -4.61 12.61
CA PRO A 66 -1.55 -5.85 11.90
C PRO A 66 -2.65 -6.91 12.03
N ALA A 67 -3.42 -6.91 13.13
CA ALA A 67 -4.51 -7.87 13.32
C ALA A 67 -5.67 -7.64 12.35
N GLU A 68 -5.93 -6.38 11.97
CA GLU A 68 -6.92 -6.02 10.94
C GLU A 68 -6.41 -6.30 9.51
N ALA A 69 -5.11 -6.54 9.36
CA ALA A 69 -4.44 -6.74 8.08
C ALA A 69 -4.31 -8.23 7.69
N LEU A 70 -4.71 -9.15 8.58
CA LEU A 70 -4.57 -10.60 8.41
C LEU A 70 -5.89 -11.25 7.96
#